data_AF-A0A502Z300-F1
#
_entry.id   AF-A0A502Z300-F1
#
_cell.length_a   1.000
_cell.length_b   1.000
_cell.length_c   1.000
_cell.angle_alpha   90.00
_cell.angle_beta   90.00
_cell.angle_gamma   90.00
#
_symmetry.space_group_name_H-M   'P 1'
#
loop_
_entity.id
_entity.type
_entity.pdbx_description
1 polymer ?
#
loop_
_entity_poly.entity_id
_entity_poly.type
_entity_poly.pdbx_seq_one_letter_code
_entity_poly.pdbx_strand_id
1 'polypeptide(L)' 'MSKREIGTSRSLGMRVADLKARMQDARITEHEMKTFQKVAAIMGGSEGSLRIDADDLIAASFVTEALGEQTPS' A
#
# COMPACT_ATOMS: atom_id res chain seq x y z
N MET A 1 -20.97 -15.32 -5.77
CA MET A 1 -20.49 -14.57 -4.59
C MET A 1 -21.07 -13.17 -4.65
N SER A 2 -22.01 -12.83 -3.79
CA SER A 2 -22.69 -11.52 -3.85
C SER A 2 -21.89 -10.49 -3.06
N LYS A 3 -21.78 -9.25 -3.55
CA LYS A 3 -21.09 -8.11 -2.88
C LYS A 3 -21.55 -7.85 -1.43
N ARG A 4 -22.63 -8.51 -0.99
CA ARG A 4 -23.21 -8.42 0.35
C ARG A 4 -22.55 -9.33 1.41
N GLU A 5 -21.81 -10.36 1.01
CA GLU A 5 -21.14 -11.28 1.98
C GLU A 5 -19.77 -10.77 2.45
N ILE A 6 -19.19 -9.79 1.76
CA ILE A 6 -17.97 -9.09 2.19
C ILE A 6 -18.27 -8.17 3.41
N GLY A 7 -19.55 -7.87 3.65
CA GLY A 7 -20.00 -6.86 4.61
C GLY A 7 -19.81 -7.20 6.09
N THR A 8 -19.68 -8.46 6.52
CA THR A 8 -19.60 -8.79 7.96
C THR A 8 -18.88 -10.11 8.27
N SER A 9 -17.81 -10.43 7.55
CA SER A 9 -16.91 -11.48 8.07
C SER A 9 -16.25 -10.96 9.34
N ARG A 10 -16.61 -11.51 10.52
CA ARG A 10 -16.00 -11.16 11.82
C ARG A 10 -14.47 -11.20 11.76
N SER A 11 -13.90 -12.13 10.99
CA SER A 11 -12.46 -12.22 10.79
C SER A 11 -11.89 -11.06 9.99
N LEU A 12 -12.64 -10.52 9.01
CA LEU A 12 -12.21 -9.33 8.28
C LEU A 12 -12.22 -8.10 9.20
N GLY A 13 -13.27 -7.93 10.00
CA GLY A 13 -13.35 -6.84 10.99
C GLY A 13 -12.18 -6.85 11.98
N MET A 14 -11.83 -8.03 12.51
CA MET A 14 -10.66 -8.17 13.40
C MET A 14 -9.34 -7.85 12.70
N ARG A 15 -9.13 -8.32 11.46
CA ARG A 15 -7.93 -8.00 10.67
C ARG A 15 -7.79 -6.51 10.39
N VAL A 16 -8.90 -5.83 10.08
CA VAL A 16 -8.89 -4.38 9.85
C VAL A 16 -8.58 -3.61 11.15
N ALA A 17 -9.14 -4.03 12.28
CA ALA A 17 -8.84 -3.40 13.57
C ALA A 17 -7.38 -3.58 13.98
N ASP A 18 -6.83 -4.80 13.84
CA ASP A 18 -5.42 -5.10 14.11
C ASP A 18 -4.48 -4.28 13.20
N LEU A 19 -4.77 -4.23 11.89
CA LEU A 19 -4.01 -3.43 10.94
C LEU A 19 -4.04 -1.94 11.32
N LYS A 20 -5.21 -1.42 11.70
CA LYS A 20 -5.35 -0.02 12.12
C LYS A 20 -4.53 0.28 13.38
N ALA A 21 -4.51 -0.63 14.36
CA ALA A 21 -3.71 -0.46 15.57
C ALA A 21 -2.20 -0.42 15.24
N ARG A 22 -1.73 -1.33 14.38
CA ARG A 22 -0.33 -1.36 13.92
C ARG A 22 0.06 -0.12 13.13
N MET A 23 -0.83 0.39 12.28
CA MET A 23 -0.61 1.65 11.56
C MET A 23 -0.50 2.83 12.52
N GLN A 24 -1.35 2.89 13.55
CA GLN A 24 -1.31 3.95 14.56
C GLN A 24 -0.01 3.90 15.38
N ASP A 25 0.42 2.72 15.82
CA ASP A 25 1.68 2.51 16.54
C ASP A 25 2.89 2.96 15.72
N ALA A 26 2.91 2.60 14.43
CA ALA A 26 3.93 3.03 13.48
C ALA A 26 3.78 4.48 12.98
N ARG A 27 2.77 5.22 13.46
CA ARG A 27 2.42 6.59 13.02
C ARG A 27 2.19 6.74 11.51
N ILE A 28 1.75 5.66 10.86
CA ILE A 28 1.41 5.66 9.43
C ILE A 28 0.13 6.47 9.23
N THR A 29 0.25 7.53 8.45
CA THR A 29 -0.83 8.43 8.07
C THR A 29 -1.68 7.85 6.94
N GLU A 30 -2.90 8.38 6.81
CA GLU A 30 -3.76 8.08 5.67
C GLU A 30 -3.09 8.47 4.34
N HIS A 31 -2.32 9.56 4.33
CA HIS A 31 -1.61 10.03 3.16
C HIS A 31 -0.55 9.02 2.70
N GLU A 32 0.28 8.51 3.61
CA GLU A 32 1.29 7.48 3.31
C GLU A 32 0.63 6.19 2.79
N MET A 33 -0.49 5.77 3.39
CA MET A 33 -1.22 4.59 2.92
C MET A 33 -1.79 4.79 1.51
N LYS A 34 -2.33 5.97 1.19
CA LYS A 34 -2.80 6.32 -0.16
C LYS A 34 -1.64 6.33 -1.16
N THR A 35 -0.48 6.84 -0.78
CA THR A 35 0.72 6.82 -1.62
C THR A 35 1.17 5.39 -1.88
N PHE A 36 1.23 4.55 -0.85
CA PHE A 36 1.54 3.12 -1.00
C PHE A 36 0.58 2.41 -1.95
N GLN A 37 -0.73 2.65 -1.83
CA GLN A 37 -1.74 2.07 -2.72
C GLN A 37 -1.52 2.46 -4.20
N LYS A 38 -1.13 3.72 -4.47
CA LYS A 38 -0.81 4.16 -5.84
C LYS A 38 0.41 3.44 -6.40
N VAL A 39 1.48 3.35 -5.61
CA VAL A 39 2.71 2.62 -5.99
C VAL A 39 2.41 1.15 -6.26
N ALA A 40 1.66 0.51 -5.35
CA ALA A 40 1.28 -0.89 -5.50
C ALA A 40 0.39 -1.14 -6.72
N ALA A 41 -0.47 -0.19 -7.10
CA ALA A 41 -1.28 -0.28 -8.32
C ALA A 41 -0.44 -0.16 -9.60
N ILE A 42 0.66 0.60 -9.57
CA ILE A 42 1.61 0.72 -10.68
C ILE A 42 2.45 -0.55 -10.79
N MET A 43 2.90 -1.10 -9.67
CA MET A 43 3.79 -2.28 -9.61
C MET A 43 3.06 -3.60 -9.84
N GLY A 44 1.87 -3.79 -9.24
CA GLY A 44 1.16 -5.07 -9.26
C GLY A 44 0.44 -5.42 -10.56
N GLY A 45 0.53 -4.57 -11.58
CA GLY A 45 -0.26 -4.69 -12.81
C GLY A 45 -1.77 -4.56 -12.57
N SER A 46 -2.54 -4.35 -13.64
CA SER A 46 -4.00 -4.26 -13.53
C SER A 46 -4.63 -5.60 -13.15
N GLU A 47 -5.59 -5.54 -12.22
CA GLU A 47 -6.44 -6.63 -11.71
C GLU A 47 -5.76 -7.69 -10.82
N GLY A 48 -5.68 -7.35 -9.53
CA GLY A 48 -5.93 -8.32 -8.45
C GLY A 48 -4.74 -9.08 -7.89
N SER A 49 -3.54 -8.96 -8.45
CA SER A 49 -2.31 -9.45 -7.81
C SER A 49 -1.52 -8.30 -7.21
N LEU A 50 -1.68 -8.06 -5.91
CA LEU A 50 -0.76 -7.22 -5.13
C LEU A 50 0.56 -7.98 -4.91
N ARG A 51 1.23 -8.37 -6.00
CA ARG A 51 2.53 -9.04 -5.95
C ARG A 51 3.58 -7.98 -6.24
N ILE A 52 3.99 -7.28 -5.20
CA ILE A 52 5.18 -6.44 -5.22
C ILE A 52 6.34 -7.38 -4.95
N ASP A 53 7.21 -7.58 -5.93
CA ASP A 53 8.42 -8.38 -5.76
C ASP A 53 9.51 -7.56 -5.06
N ALA A 54 10.51 -8.23 -4.46
CA ALA A 54 11.59 -7.54 -3.74
C ALA A 54 12.37 -6.58 -4.65
N ASP A 55 12.52 -6.94 -5.93
CA ASP A 55 13.17 -6.11 -6.94
C ASP A 55 12.39 -4.81 -7.22
N ASP A 56 11.06 -4.80 -7.07
CA ASP A 56 10.24 -3.59 -7.22
C ASP A 56 10.52 -2.58 -6.10
N LEU A 57 10.73 -3.06 -4.87
CA LEU A 57 11.11 -2.21 -3.74
C LEU A 57 12.50 -1.61 -3.92
N ILE A 58 13.42 -2.36 -4.52
CA ILE A 58 14.75 -1.87 -4.90
C ILE A 58 14.63 -0.85 -6.05
N ALA A 59 13.82 -1.11 -7.07
CA ALA A 59 13.59 -0.16 -8.15
C ALA A 59 12.98 1.17 -7.64
N ALA A 60 12.07 1.10 -6.66
CA ALA A 60 11.49 2.30 -6.05
C ALA A 60 12.52 3.20 -5.35
N SER A 61 13.58 2.65 -4.75
CA SER A 61 14.61 3.48 -4.13
C SER A 61 15.36 4.32 -5.16
N PHE A 62 15.69 3.74 -6.32
CA PHE A 62 16.34 4.48 -7.41
C PHE A 62 15.44 5.57 -8.01
N VAL A 63 14.13 5.32 -8.14
CA VAL A 63 13.17 6.35 -8.59
C VAL A 63 13.10 7.51 -7.60
N THR A 64 13.15 7.22 -6.29
CA THR A 64 13.13 8.24 -5.24
C THR A 64 14.39 9.11 -5.29
N GLU A 65 15.56 8.51 -5.46
CA GLU A 65 16.84 9.22 -5.61
C GLU A 65 16.84 10.14 -6.84
N ALA A 66 16.42 9.62 -8.00
CA ALA A 66 16.35 10.38 -9.24
C ALA A 66 15.36 11.56 -9.18
N LEU A 67 14.29 11.47 -8.39
CA LEU A 67 13.35 12.58 -8.17
C LEU A 67 13.95 13.67 -7.25
N GLY A 68 14.79 13.28 -6.29
CA GLY A 68 15.48 14.21 -5.39
C GLY A 68 16.57 15.04 -6.09
N GLU A 69 17.20 14.49 -7.13
CA GLU A 69 18.18 15.22 -7.95
C GLU A 69 17.54 16.20 -8.94
N GLN A 70 16.24 16.05 -9.23
CA GLN A 70 15.50 16.88 -10.19
C GLN A 70 14.87 18.14 -9.60
N THR A 71 15.02 18.41 -8.30
CA THR A 71 14.69 19.72 -7.72
C THR A 71 15.93 20.63 -7.76
N PRO A 72 16.04 21.58 -8.70
CA PRO A 72 17.05 22.62 -8.59
C PRO A 72 16.71 23.50 -7.38
N SER A 73 17.71 23.81 -6.56
CA SER A 73 17.61 24.88 -5.55
C SER A 73 17.37 26.23 -6.20
#